data_AF-N6UJX0-F1
#
_entry.id   AF-N6UJX0-F1
#
_cell.length_a   1.000
_cell.length_b   1.000
_cell.length_c   1.000
_cell.angle_alpha   90.00
_cell.angle_beta   90.00
_cell.angle_gamma   90.00
#
_symmetry.space_group_name_H-M   'P 1'
#
loop_
_entity.id
_entity.type
_entity.pdbx_description
1 polymer ?
#
loop_
_entity_poly.entity_id
_entity_poly.type
_entity_poly.pdbx_seq_one_letter_code
_entity_poly.pdbx_strand_id
1 'polypeptide(L)'
;MVMRCVLKHHVCLCVLSTAVLAGLALITAQTKVYAGSLNCDGIVNTYGTGVPGNPSGDNPNKRIECDGDGRYEGEYGKGNGGRAVITIVDELKITDNGKRNTNPAIQVERQGKLTLAGEVSIQNVNKGILVKDSKSSVIVTQGKIGVRGDYVIGVKDGGTVTLMGEVKVNSVGIVFMGDKGTANVSGGAGGATISLANGNSTGVIMQGKGGANATVINMTITGSGGVGAEMMGEGTLMLNMVKISQVQMGARVSKGKLTVMGGEIKANGAGGIGADVSGGVLEVMGNVTIMGTTMGLRVAGTGSATMVGGKIQGGGSGGYGVIVESSGNVTLSGGVEISGFKMGGLCEGGDV
;
A
#
# COMPACT_ATOMS: atom_id res chain seq x y z
N MET A 1 6.32 81.93 -15.31
CA MET A 1 5.23 81.48 -16.19
C MET A 1 5.55 80.07 -16.68
N VAL A 2 4.65 79.11 -16.42
CA VAL A 2 4.37 77.88 -17.19
C VAL A 2 5.52 76.83 -17.27
N MET A 3 5.58 75.77 -16.44
CA MET A 3 4.85 74.48 -16.44
C MET A 3 4.68 73.75 -17.79
N ARG A 4 5.17 72.50 -17.87
CA ARG A 4 4.55 71.25 -18.42
C ARG A 4 5.62 70.11 -18.31
N CYS A 5 5.51 69.08 -17.46
CA CYS A 5 4.69 67.82 -17.49
C CYS A 5 5.08 66.85 -18.64
N VAL A 6 5.24 65.51 -18.57
CA VAL A 6 4.87 64.40 -17.63
C VAL A 6 5.55 63.04 -18.02
N LEU A 7 5.80 62.17 -17.01
CA LEU A 7 5.99 60.69 -16.85
C LEU A 7 6.43 59.69 -17.96
N LYS A 8 7.34 58.76 -17.58
CA LYS A 8 7.20 57.27 -17.35
C LYS A 8 8.63 56.65 -17.41
N HIS A 9 9.17 55.83 -16.51
CA HIS A 9 8.67 54.68 -15.75
C HIS A 9 9.49 54.44 -14.45
N HIS A 10 8.77 53.95 -13.43
CA HIS A 10 9.18 53.39 -12.12
C HIS A 10 10.41 52.44 -12.16
N VAL A 11 11.41 52.58 -11.28
CA VAL A 11 11.51 52.19 -9.84
C VAL A 11 11.59 50.68 -9.59
N CYS A 12 12.58 50.31 -8.77
CA CYS A 12 12.76 49.08 -7.98
C CYS A 12 13.59 47.92 -8.56
N LEU A 13 14.92 48.09 -8.54
CA LEU A 13 15.90 46.99 -8.72
C LEU A 13 16.75 46.70 -7.47
N CYS A 14 16.38 47.20 -6.28
CA CYS A 14 17.19 47.01 -5.06
C CYS A 14 16.47 46.32 -3.89
N VAL A 15 15.22 45.87 -4.07
CA VAL A 15 14.43 45.24 -2.97
C VAL A 15 14.28 43.71 -3.16
N LEU A 16 14.81 43.14 -4.24
CA LEU A 16 14.57 41.74 -4.60
C LEU A 16 15.55 40.72 -3.97
N SER A 17 16.58 41.12 -3.23
CA SER A 17 17.57 40.17 -2.69
C SER A 17 17.41 39.80 -1.22
N THR A 18 16.70 40.57 -0.40
CA THR A 18 16.49 40.23 1.02
C THR A 18 15.13 39.59 1.30
N ALA A 19 14.11 39.84 0.48
CA ALA A 19 12.81 39.17 0.63
C ALA A 19 12.83 37.69 0.19
N VAL A 20 13.66 37.33 -0.80
CA VAL A 20 13.74 35.96 -1.31
C VAL A 20 14.48 35.02 -0.35
N LEU A 21 15.46 35.52 0.43
CA LEU A 21 16.13 34.70 1.45
C LEU A 21 15.28 34.52 2.72
N ALA A 22 14.45 35.49 3.11
CA ALA A 22 13.50 35.31 4.21
C ALA A 22 12.30 34.42 3.83
N GLY A 23 11.90 34.41 2.55
CA GLY A 23 10.88 33.51 2.02
C GLY A 23 11.31 32.04 1.99
N LEU A 24 12.62 31.75 1.91
CA LEU A 24 13.14 30.37 1.89
C LEU A 24 13.34 29.78 3.30
N ALA A 25 13.46 30.62 4.33
CA ALA A 25 13.57 30.19 5.73
C ALA A 25 12.22 29.95 6.43
N LEU A 26 11.12 30.49 5.89
CA LEU A 26 9.76 30.27 6.43
C LEU A 26 9.06 28.99 5.94
N ILE A 27 9.64 28.29 4.96
CA ILE A 27 9.07 27.04 4.40
C ILE A 27 9.50 25.79 5.20
N THR A 28 10.37 25.93 6.21
CA THR A 28 10.86 24.77 7.01
C THR A 28 10.30 24.67 8.43
N ALA A 29 9.37 25.54 8.85
CA ALA A 29 8.97 25.63 10.26
C ALA A 29 7.49 25.38 10.60
N GLN A 30 6.59 25.14 9.64
CA GLN A 30 5.18 24.90 9.96
C GLN A 30 4.60 23.67 9.26
N THR A 31 4.61 22.54 9.96
CA THR A 31 3.62 21.46 9.74
C THR A 31 3.52 20.63 11.02
N LYS A 32 2.85 21.16 12.05
CA LYS A 32 2.26 20.32 13.11
C LYS A 32 0.76 20.55 13.03
N VAL A 33 0.03 19.51 12.63
CA VAL A 33 -1.44 19.51 12.64
C VAL A 33 -1.92 19.49 14.08
N TYR A 34 -2.72 20.47 14.45
CA TYR A 34 -3.51 20.46 15.67
C TYR A 34 -4.83 19.75 15.38
N ALA A 35 -4.97 18.49 15.79
CA ALA A 35 -6.27 17.83 15.80
C ALA A 35 -7.04 18.27 17.07
N GLY A 36 -7.73 19.41 16.96
CA GLY A 36 -8.79 19.74 17.91
C GLY A 36 -10.04 18.92 17.58
N SER A 37 -10.13 17.67 18.02
CA SER A 37 -11.40 16.93 18.00
C SER A 37 -11.51 15.96 19.18
N LEU A 38 -12.63 16.05 19.88
CA LEU A 38 -12.97 15.46 21.20
C LEU A 38 -13.07 13.93 21.29
N ASN A 39 -12.52 13.16 20.34
CA ASN A 39 -12.39 11.70 20.50
C ASN A 39 -11.02 11.23 19.99
N CYS A 40 -9.95 11.76 20.60
CA CYS A 40 -8.57 11.39 20.30
C CYS A 40 -7.70 11.48 21.58
N ASP A 41 -7.17 10.34 22.07
CA ASP A 41 -5.95 10.35 22.90
C ASP A 41 -4.68 10.53 22.03
N GLY A 42 -4.86 10.98 20.79
CA GLY A 42 -3.97 10.72 19.67
C GLY A 42 -3.49 11.94 18.91
N ILE A 43 -3.25 13.08 19.58
CA ILE A 43 -2.16 14.01 19.23
C ILE A 43 -1.48 14.47 20.54
N VAL A 44 -0.14 14.49 20.50
CA VAL A 44 0.87 14.84 21.54
C VAL A 44 0.42 15.39 22.91
N ASN A 45 -0.20 14.57 23.78
CA ASN A 45 -0.37 14.77 25.25
C ASN A 45 -1.21 16.02 25.66
N THR A 46 -1.99 15.92 26.74
CA THR A 46 -2.62 17.11 27.36
C THR A 46 -1.60 18.10 27.94
N TYR A 47 -0.35 17.68 28.10
CA TYR A 47 0.80 18.52 28.50
C TYR A 47 1.81 18.75 27.34
N GLY A 48 1.44 18.54 26.08
CA GLY A 48 2.30 18.81 24.91
C GLY A 48 2.55 20.30 24.69
N THR A 49 3.60 20.83 25.31
CA THR A 49 3.94 22.29 25.32
C THR A 49 4.16 22.95 23.95
N GLY A 50 4.17 22.21 22.84
CA GLY A 50 4.45 22.74 21.50
C GLY A 50 5.90 23.18 21.27
N VAL A 51 6.78 23.09 22.28
CA VAL A 51 8.18 23.53 22.21
C VAL A 51 9.02 22.57 21.36
N PRO A 52 9.76 23.06 20.34
CA PRO A 52 10.74 22.23 19.61
C PRO A 52 11.78 21.62 20.57
N GLY A 53 11.92 20.28 20.54
CA GLY A 53 12.91 19.56 21.34
C GLY A 53 12.48 19.15 22.75
N ASN A 54 11.22 19.36 23.15
CA ASN A 54 10.70 18.92 24.45
C ASN A 54 10.08 17.50 24.37
N PRO A 55 10.69 16.45 24.96
CA PRO A 55 10.19 15.07 24.89
C PRO A 55 8.94 14.82 25.75
N SER A 56 8.62 15.72 26.67
CA SER A 56 7.59 15.52 27.71
C SER A 56 6.15 15.61 27.19
N GLY A 57 5.96 15.81 25.89
CA GLY A 57 4.66 15.94 25.24
C GLY A 57 4.31 14.84 24.23
N ASP A 58 5.24 13.97 23.87
CA ASP A 58 4.98 13.01 22.80
C ASP A 58 4.25 11.77 23.32
N ASN A 59 3.37 11.17 22.50
CA ASN A 59 2.86 9.82 22.77
C ASN A 59 4.08 8.92 23.08
N PRO A 60 4.10 8.13 24.18
CA PRO A 60 5.22 7.26 24.51
C PRO A 60 5.58 6.29 23.38
N ASN A 61 4.60 5.96 22.55
CA ASN A 61 4.73 5.11 21.38
C ASN A 61 5.18 5.84 20.10
N LYS A 62 5.31 7.18 20.14
CA LYS A 62 5.73 8.06 19.04
C LYS A 62 4.94 7.85 17.74
N ARG A 63 3.61 7.70 17.87
CA ARG A 63 2.66 7.46 16.76
C ARG A 63 1.33 8.17 16.98
N ILE A 64 0.55 8.32 15.91
CA ILE A 64 -0.88 8.64 15.99
C ILE A 64 -1.63 7.34 16.30
N GLU A 65 -2.50 7.38 17.30
CA GLU A 65 -3.31 6.24 17.73
C GLU A 65 -4.77 6.65 17.79
N CYS A 66 -5.61 5.89 17.11
CA CYS A 66 -7.06 6.09 17.08
C CYS A 66 -7.73 4.81 17.59
N ASP A 67 -8.16 4.82 18.84
CA ASP A 67 -8.79 3.68 19.48
C ASP A 67 -10.26 3.94 19.82
N GLY A 68 -11.08 2.88 19.78
CA GLY A 68 -12.53 3.00 19.86
C GLY A 68 -13.14 2.95 21.26
N ASP A 69 -12.39 2.64 22.32
CA ASP A 69 -12.94 2.40 23.67
C ASP A 69 -12.62 3.53 24.66
N GLY A 70 -12.68 4.80 24.22
CA GLY A 70 -12.36 5.97 25.05
C GLY A 70 -13.01 5.88 26.44
N ARG A 71 -12.24 6.06 27.50
CA ARG A 71 -12.76 6.24 28.86
C ARG A 71 -12.42 7.65 29.29
N TYR A 72 -13.43 8.48 29.48
CA TYR A 72 -13.26 9.85 29.95
C TYR A 72 -13.40 9.88 31.48
N GLU A 73 -12.29 9.65 32.19
CA GLU A 73 -12.25 9.85 33.64
C GLU A 73 -12.22 11.35 33.96
N GLY A 74 -13.41 11.97 33.95
CA GLY A 74 -13.66 13.28 34.54
C GLY A 74 -14.62 13.16 35.74
N GLU A 75 -14.63 14.19 36.59
CA GLU A 75 -15.36 14.30 37.86
C GLU A 75 -16.90 14.15 37.75
N TYR A 76 -17.44 14.00 36.54
CA TYR A 76 -18.88 13.92 36.22
C TYR A 76 -19.34 12.58 35.59
N GLY A 77 -18.69 11.46 35.92
CA GLY A 77 -19.27 10.12 35.77
C GLY A 77 -18.67 9.24 34.66
N LYS A 78 -18.79 7.92 34.87
CA LYS A 78 -18.32 6.87 33.95
C LYS A 78 -19.24 6.79 32.73
N GLY A 79 -18.87 7.48 31.65
CA GLY A 79 -19.45 7.26 30.32
C GLY A 79 -18.64 6.20 29.55
N ASN A 80 -19.32 5.22 28.93
CA ASN A 80 -18.71 4.41 27.88
C ASN A 80 -18.37 5.34 26.71
N GLY A 81 -17.10 5.62 26.46
CA GLY A 81 -16.72 6.51 25.37
C GLY A 81 -17.09 5.90 24.03
N GLY A 82 -17.62 6.78 23.18
CA GLY A 82 -18.01 6.42 21.82
C GLY A 82 -16.80 6.04 20.97
N ARG A 83 -17.11 5.36 19.86
CA ARG A 83 -16.14 5.04 18.81
C ARG A 83 -15.40 6.31 18.37
N ALA A 84 -14.06 6.32 18.42
CA ALA A 84 -13.28 7.42 17.86
C ALA A 84 -13.49 7.50 16.34
N VAL A 85 -14.05 8.62 15.88
CA VAL A 85 -14.20 8.96 14.47
C VAL A 85 -13.55 10.32 14.25
N ILE A 86 -12.46 10.31 13.49
CA ILE A 86 -11.51 11.42 13.42
C ILE A 86 -11.37 11.82 11.96
N THR A 87 -11.40 13.11 11.67
CA THR A 87 -11.14 13.66 10.33
C THR A 87 -10.09 14.74 10.42
N ILE A 88 -8.99 14.57 9.67
CA ILE A 88 -7.93 15.57 9.53
C ILE A 88 -8.07 16.17 8.13
N VAL A 89 -8.40 17.46 8.08
CA VAL A 89 -8.63 18.20 6.81
C VAL A 89 -7.40 18.96 6.33
N ASP A 90 -6.46 19.26 7.23
CA ASP A 90 -5.21 19.94 6.92
C ASP A 90 -4.09 18.97 6.51
N GLU A 91 -2.98 19.51 6.00
CA GLU A 91 -1.80 18.72 5.63
C GLU A 91 -1.20 17.99 6.84
N LEU A 92 -1.15 16.65 6.79
CA LEU A 92 -0.52 15.83 7.81
C LEU A 92 0.88 15.38 7.38
N LYS A 93 1.91 15.95 8.02
CA LYS A 93 3.31 15.53 7.84
C LYS A 93 3.80 14.72 9.03
N ILE A 94 4.32 13.51 8.78
CA ILE A 94 4.95 12.65 9.78
C ILE A 94 6.36 12.30 9.30
N THR A 95 7.35 12.52 10.14
CA THR A 95 8.73 12.12 9.87
C THR A 95 9.37 11.58 11.13
N ASP A 96 10.11 10.48 11.01
CA ASP A 96 10.85 9.89 12.12
C ASP A 96 12.36 9.97 11.87
N ASN A 97 13.09 10.46 12.88
CA ASN A 97 14.56 10.54 12.88
C ASN A 97 15.19 9.37 13.65
N GLY A 98 14.39 8.58 14.37
CA GLY A 98 14.83 7.47 15.20
C GLY A 98 15.01 6.18 14.41
N LYS A 99 16.25 5.84 14.05
CA LYS A 99 16.58 4.58 13.34
C LYS A 99 16.12 3.30 14.07
N ARG A 100 15.93 3.37 15.40
CA ARG A 100 15.53 2.25 16.27
C ARG A 100 14.01 2.13 16.48
N ASN A 101 13.21 3.12 16.10
CA ASN A 101 11.76 3.03 16.24
C ASN A 101 11.21 2.00 15.26
N THR A 102 10.33 1.11 15.72
CA THR A 102 9.73 0.05 14.91
C THR A 102 8.21 0.16 14.81
N ASN A 103 7.62 1.18 15.45
CA ASN A 103 6.19 1.42 15.48
C ASN A 103 5.65 1.98 14.15
N PRO A 104 4.34 1.80 13.87
CA PRO A 104 3.66 2.49 12.79
C PRO A 104 3.56 3.99 13.06
N ALA A 105 3.57 4.80 12.00
CA ALA A 105 3.28 6.23 12.08
C ALA A 105 1.85 6.49 12.54
N ILE A 106 0.91 5.67 12.05
CA ILE A 106 -0.51 5.73 12.36
C ILE A 106 -1.00 4.33 12.70
N GLN A 107 -1.70 4.19 13.83
CA GLN A 107 -2.38 2.96 14.22
C GLN A 107 -3.86 3.25 14.48
N VAL A 108 -4.73 2.44 13.88
CA VAL A 108 -6.18 2.51 14.11
C VAL A 108 -6.68 1.13 14.50
N GLU A 109 -7.37 1.04 15.63
CA GLU A 109 -7.77 -0.25 16.21
C GLU A 109 -9.09 -0.16 16.96
N ARG A 110 -9.61 -1.32 17.40
CA ARG A 110 -10.77 -1.41 18.29
C ARG A 110 -12.01 -0.63 17.78
N GLN A 111 -12.25 -0.67 16.46
CA GLN A 111 -13.33 0.03 15.74
C GLN A 111 -13.12 1.54 15.50
N GLY A 112 -11.91 2.05 15.72
CA GLY A 112 -11.55 3.44 15.40
C GLY A 112 -11.66 3.74 13.91
N LYS A 113 -12.00 4.98 13.56
CA LYS A 113 -12.08 5.46 12.18
C LYS A 113 -11.30 6.74 12.01
N LEU A 114 -10.41 6.77 11.01
CA LEU A 114 -9.61 7.93 10.66
C LEU A 114 -9.78 8.29 9.19
N THR A 115 -10.13 9.53 8.92
CA THR A 115 -10.16 10.11 7.58
C THR A 115 -9.08 11.18 7.48
N LEU A 116 -8.10 10.97 6.60
CA LEU A 116 -7.10 11.96 6.23
C LEU A 116 -7.57 12.59 4.91
N ALA A 117 -8.26 13.72 5.03
CA ALA A 117 -8.83 14.47 3.92
C ALA A 117 -7.86 15.48 3.32
N GLY A 118 -6.91 15.99 4.11
CA GLY A 118 -5.80 16.83 3.64
C GLY A 118 -4.66 16.01 3.00
N GLU A 119 -3.60 16.70 2.53
CA GLU A 119 -2.42 16.05 1.97
C GLU A 119 -1.61 15.33 3.06
N VAL A 120 -1.26 14.06 2.82
CA VAL A 120 -0.48 13.25 3.77
C VAL A 120 0.96 13.09 3.28
N SER A 121 1.94 13.42 4.11
CA SER A 121 3.36 13.14 3.83
C SER A 121 3.99 12.38 5.00
N ILE A 122 4.13 11.06 4.84
CA ILE A 122 4.79 10.19 5.82
C ILE A 122 6.16 9.77 5.26
N GLN A 123 7.24 10.01 6.01
CA GLN A 123 8.61 9.74 5.55
C GLN A 123 9.49 9.19 6.67
N ASN A 124 10.48 8.36 6.33
CA ASN A 124 11.51 7.81 7.25
C ASN A 124 10.99 7.00 8.45
N VAL A 125 9.70 6.67 8.48
CA VAL A 125 9.09 5.82 9.51
C VAL A 125 9.36 4.34 9.22
N ASN A 126 9.35 3.49 10.25
CA ASN A 126 9.54 2.05 10.05
C ASN A 126 8.32 1.36 9.43
N LYS A 127 7.12 1.76 9.87
CA LYS A 127 5.83 1.29 9.36
C LYS A 127 4.96 2.51 9.09
N GLY A 128 4.18 2.49 8.02
CA GLY A 128 3.29 3.60 7.66
C GLY A 128 2.02 3.58 8.50
N ILE A 129 0.97 2.97 7.97
CA ILE A 129 -0.35 2.88 8.57
C ILE A 129 -0.62 1.43 8.95
N LEU A 130 -1.04 1.19 10.20
CA LEU A 130 -1.49 -0.11 10.69
C LEU A 130 -2.97 -0.03 11.09
N VAL A 131 -3.82 -0.82 10.45
CA VAL A 131 -5.24 -0.93 10.81
C VAL A 131 -5.55 -2.32 11.34
N LYS A 132 -6.05 -2.40 12.56
CA LYS A 132 -6.31 -3.66 13.28
C LYS A 132 -7.78 -3.84 13.57
N ASP A 133 -8.20 -5.10 13.60
CA ASP A 133 -9.53 -5.54 14.02
C ASP A 133 -10.64 -5.14 13.04
N SER A 134 -11.71 -5.94 13.04
CA SER A 134 -12.90 -5.65 12.26
C SER A 134 -13.48 -4.28 12.62
N LYS A 135 -13.97 -3.56 11.60
CA LYS A 135 -14.61 -2.23 11.68
C LYS A 135 -13.66 -1.05 11.92
N SER A 136 -12.38 -1.29 12.17
CA SER A 136 -11.39 -0.21 12.16
C SER A 136 -11.10 0.20 10.72
N SER A 137 -11.02 1.50 10.45
CA SER A 137 -10.85 1.97 9.07
C SER A 137 -10.00 3.23 8.95
N VAL A 138 -9.17 3.27 7.91
CA VAL A 138 -8.45 4.48 7.49
C VAL A 138 -8.81 4.84 6.06
N ILE A 139 -9.08 6.12 5.80
CA ILE A 139 -9.21 6.70 4.46
C ILE A 139 -8.10 7.72 4.26
N VAL A 140 -7.36 7.62 3.15
CA VAL A 140 -6.36 8.61 2.73
C VAL A 140 -6.76 9.15 1.38
N THR A 141 -7.01 10.46 1.29
CA THR A 141 -7.49 11.09 0.04
C THR A 141 -6.37 11.43 -0.94
N GLN A 142 -5.18 11.77 -0.44
CA GLN A 142 -4.02 12.09 -1.26
C GLN A 142 -2.76 12.12 -0.40
N GLY A 143 -1.61 11.92 -1.04
CA GLY A 143 -0.33 12.08 -0.35
C GLY A 143 0.77 11.11 -0.78
N LYS A 144 1.87 11.11 -0.03
CA LYS A 144 3.01 10.22 -0.24
C LYS A 144 3.33 9.54 1.08
N ILE A 145 3.36 8.21 1.07
CA ILE A 145 3.64 7.40 2.25
C ILE A 145 4.87 6.55 1.96
N GLY A 146 6.01 7.01 2.46
CA GLY A 146 7.28 6.31 2.37
C GLY A 146 7.69 5.74 3.72
N VAL A 147 8.21 4.51 3.71
CA VAL A 147 8.82 3.88 4.88
C VAL A 147 10.25 3.50 4.60
N ARG A 148 11.07 3.47 5.65
CA ARG A 148 12.45 2.94 5.59
C ARG A 148 12.54 1.46 5.94
N GLY A 149 11.43 0.88 6.40
CA GLY A 149 11.40 -0.43 7.05
C GLY A 149 10.37 -1.37 6.45
N ASP A 150 9.50 -1.86 7.32
CA ASP A 150 8.69 -3.08 7.19
C ASP A 150 7.60 -2.98 6.11
N TYR A 151 6.60 -2.12 6.29
CA TYR A 151 5.50 -1.97 5.34
C TYR A 151 4.90 -0.57 5.36
N VAL A 152 4.29 -0.19 4.24
CA VAL A 152 3.56 1.07 4.15
C VAL A 152 2.15 0.93 4.68
N ILE A 153 1.42 -0.10 4.27
CA ILE A 153 0.09 -0.40 4.80
C ILE A 153 0.09 -1.79 5.42
N GLY A 154 -0.15 -1.86 6.73
CA GLY A 154 -0.38 -3.10 7.45
C GLY A 154 -1.85 -3.23 7.79
N VAL A 155 -2.46 -4.37 7.49
CA VAL A 155 -3.83 -4.66 7.89
C VAL A 155 -3.87 -5.97 8.65
N LYS A 156 -4.50 -5.96 9.83
CA LYS A 156 -4.54 -7.12 10.72
C LYS A 156 -5.96 -7.41 11.19
N ASP A 157 -6.33 -8.69 11.26
CA ASP A 157 -7.54 -9.18 11.93
C ASP A 157 -8.86 -8.50 11.47
N GLY A 158 -8.94 -8.07 10.20
CA GLY A 158 -10.16 -7.52 9.58
C GLY A 158 -10.23 -6.00 9.40
N GLY A 159 -9.12 -5.27 9.57
CA GLY A 159 -9.06 -3.83 9.29
C GLY A 159 -9.36 -3.46 7.82
N THR A 160 -9.68 -2.18 7.57
CA THR A 160 -9.95 -1.67 6.20
C THR A 160 -9.16 -0.40 5.92
N VAL A 161 -8.55 -0.30 4.73
CA VAL A 161 -7.87 0.91 4.26
C VAL A 161 -8.37 1.29 2.87
N THR A 162 -8.71 2.56 2.68
CA THR A 162 -9.03 3.14 1.36
C THR A 162 -8.00 4.19 1.01
N LEU A 163 -7.30 4.02 -0.12
CA LEU A 163 -6.36 4.97 -0.68
C LEU A 163 -6.96 5.57 -1.94
N MET A 164 -7.08 6.90 -2.03
CA MET A 164 -7.61 7.56 -3.22
C MET A 164 -6.47 8.01 -4.15
N GLY A 165 -6.74 7.99 -5.46
CA GLY A 165 -6.03 8.62 -6.60
C GLY A 165 -4.50 8.65 -6.66
N GLU A 166 -3.85 9.29 -5.68
CA GLU A 166 -2.46 9.73 -5.79
C GLU A 166 -1.54 9.27 -4.66
N VAL A 167 -1.99 8.33 -3.81
CA VAL A 167 -1.11 7.80 -2.77
C VAL A 167 0.03 7.02 -3.39
N LYS A 168 1.27 7.55 -3.27
CA LYS A 168 2.51 6.86 -3.70
C LYS A 168 3.18 6.17 -2.53
N VAL A 169 3.58 4.92 -2.76
CA VAL A 169 4.16 4.03 -1.75
C VAL A 169 5.56 3.58 -2.17
N ASN A 170 6.56 3.71 -1.29
CA ASN A 170 7.95 3.29 -1.53
C ASN A 170 8.41 2.21 -0.53
N SER A 171 9.24 1.26 -0.97
CA SER A 171 9.73 0.07 -0.25
C SER A 171 8.78 -1.14 -0.33
N VAL A 172 8.11 -1.55 0.75
CA VAL A 172 7.15 -2.67 0.77
C VAL A 172 5.74 -2.11 0.78
N GLY A 173 4.85 -2.63 -0.08
CA GLY A 173 3.51 -2.08 -0.27
C GLY A 173 2.56 -2.42 0.89
N ILE A 174 1.70 -3.41 0.66
CA ILE A 174 0.64 -3.82 1.58
C ILE A 174 0.99 -5.16 2.21
N VAL A 175 0.81 -5.28 3.52
CA VAL A 175 0.98 -6.53 4.26
C VAL A 175 -0.28 -6.87 5.03
N PHE A 176 -0.87 -8.00 4.70
CA PHE A 176 -1.99 -8.59 5.41
C PHE A 176 -1.49 -9.60 6.45
N MET A 177 -1.96 -9.42 7.67
CA MET A 177 -1.56 -10.17 8.86
C MET A 177 -2.78 -10.67 9.62
N GLY A 178 -2.52 -11.58 10.56
CA GLY A 178 -3.54 -12.05 11.49
C GLY A 178 -4.14 -13.38 11.08
N ASP A 179 -5.00 -13.87 11.95
CA ASP A 179 -5.46 -15.26 11.96
C ASP A 179 -6.98 -15.36 11.80
N LYS A 180 -7.65 -14.23 11.58
CA LYS A 180 -9.11 -14.17 11.43
C LYS A 180 -9.57 -12.93 10.68
N GLY A 181 -10.83 -12.96 10.27
CA GLY A 181 -11.52 -11.83 9.66
C GLY A 181 -11.22 -11.64 8.17
N THR A 182 -11.81 -10.58 7.62
CA THR A 182 -11.65 -10.17 6.23
C THR A 182 -11.06 -8.77 6.19
N ALA A 183 -9.78 -8.68 5.81
CA ALA A 183 -9.06 -7.44 5.66
C ALA A 183 -9.21 -6.87 4.24
N ASN A 184 -9.27 -5.55 4.10
CA ASN A 184 -9.46 -4.93 2.78
C ASN A 184 -8.53 -3.73 2.59
N VAL A 185 -7.94 -3.63 1.40
CA VAL A 185 -7.28 -2.41 0.91
C VAL A 185 -7.84 -2.06 -0.46
N SER A 186 -8.34 -0.85 -0.65
CA SER A 186 -8.91 -0.43 -1.93
C SER A 186 -8.27 0.85 -2.44
N GLY A 187 -8.03 0.88 -3.76
CA GLY A 187 -7.86 2.11 -4.51
C GLY A 187 -9.25 2.68 -4.79
N GLY A 188 -9.55 3.87 -4.26
CA GLY A 188 -10.83 4.53 -4.48
C GLY A 188 -11.02 5.02 -5.92
N ALA A 189 -11.87 6.03 -6.12
CA ALA A 189 -12.06 6.63 -7.45
C ALA A 189 -10.71 7.13 -8.00
N GLY A 190 -10.31 6.62 -9.18
CA GLY A 190 -8.99 6.89 -9.80
C GLY A 190 -7.94 5.80 -9.60
N GLY A 191 -8.15 4.86 -8.67
CA GLY A 191 -7.16 3.86 -8.27
C GLY A 191 -5.99 4.46 -7.49
N ALA A 192 -5.28 3.67 -6.69
CA ALA A 192 -4.04 4.11 -6.04
C ALA A 192 -2.83 3.33 -6.53
N THR A 193 -1.63 3.93 -6.42
CA THR A 193 -0.41 3.40 -7.04
C THR A 193 0.66 3.07 -6.00
N ILE A 194 1.08 1.81 -5.96
CA ILE A 194 2.25 1.35 -5.21
C ILE A 194 3.46 1.35 -6.15
N SER A 195 4.55 2.01 -5.74
CA SER A 195 5.80 2.10 -6.51
C SER A 195 6.94 1.43 -5.76
N LEU A 196 7.24 0.19 -6.13
CA LEU A 196 8.30 -0.60 -5.51
C LEU A 196 9.66 -0.06 -5.95
N ALA A 197 10.29 0.70 -5.05
CA ALA A 197 11.52 1.43 -5.32
C ALA A 197 12.78 0.54 -5.40
N ASN A 198 12.73 -0.70 -4.89
CA ASN A 198 13.88 -1.59 -4.77
C ASN A 198 13.60 -2.95 -5.43
N GLY A 199 14.63 -3.59 -6.00
CA GLY A 199 14.52 -4.87 -6.69
C GLY A 199 14.12 -6.08 -5.80
N ASN A 200 14.10 -5.91 -4.48
CA ASN A 200 13.71 -6.94 -3.51
C ASN A 200 12.36 -6.66 -2.82
N SER A 201 11.62 -5.67 -3.30
CA SER A 201 10.34 -5.26 -2.72
C SER A 201 9.18 -6.13 -3.16
N THR A 202 8.15 -6.23 -2.31
CA THR A 202 6.87 -6.87 -2.66
C THR A 202 5.71 -5.88 -2.59
N GLY A 203 4.83 -5.94 -3.59
CA GLY A 203 3.65 -5.08 -3.70
C GLY A 203 2.58 -5.40 -2.68
N VAL A 204 2.13 -6.66 -2.66
CA VAL A 204 1.14 -7.15 -1.69
C VAL A 204 1.63 -8.47 -1.12
N ILE A 205 1.63 -8.59 0.21
CA ILE A 205 1.99 -9.81 0.93
C ILE A 205 0.80 -10.26 1.77
N MET A 206 0.47 -11.55 1.71
CA MET A 206 -0.43 -12.20 2.66
C MET A 206 0.35 -13.26 3.45
N GLN A 207 0.49 -13.05 4.77
CA GLN A 207 1.32 -13.90 5.64
C GLN A 207 0.59 -14.44 6.89
N GLY A 208 -0.73 -14.29 6.97
CA GLY A 208 -1.55 -14.78 8.09
C GLY A 208 -1.57 -16.31 8.20
N LYS A 209 -1.64 -16.85 9.43
CA LYS A 209 -1.63 -18.31 9.67
C LYS A 209 -3.03 -18.89 9.87
N GLY A 210 -4.00 -18.11 10.35
CA GLY A 210 -5.35 -18.62 10.70
C GLY A 210 -6.40 -18.64 9.59
N GLY A 211 -6.04 -18.83 8.33
CA GLY A 211 -7.04 -18.91 7.24
C GLY A 211 -7.80 -17.60 6.97
N ALA A 212 -7.28 -16.45 7.40
CA ALA A 212 -7.90 -15.13 7.19
C ALA A 212 -8.06 -14.79 5.70
N ASN A 213 -9.00 -13.91 5.36
CA ASN A 213 -9.20 -13.45 3.99
C ASN A 213 -8.73 -12.01 3.83
N ALA A 214 -8.14 -11.71 2.68
CA ALA A 214 -7.68 -10.37 2.33
C ALA A 214 -8.11 -10.01 0.90
N THR A 215 -8.54 -8.76 0.69
CA THR A 215 -8.89 -8.27 -0.63
C THR A 215 -8.11 -7.00 -0.96
N VAL A 216 -7.54 -6.94 -2.17
CA VAL A 216 -7.00 -5.72 -2.77
C VAL A 216 -7.83 -5.38 -4.01
N ILE A 217 -8.32 -4.15 -4.09
CA ILE A 217 -9.24 -3.72 -5.16
C ILE A 217 -8.71 -2.47 -5.87
N ASN A 218 -8.74 -2.46 -7.20
CA ASN A 218 -8.54 -1.27 -8.04
C ASN A 218 -7.21 -0.53 -7.75
N MET A 219 -6.12 -1.28 -7.71
CA MET A 219 -4.77 -0.77 -7.43
C MET A 219 -3.86 -0.97 -8.63
N THR A 220 -2.91 -0.05 -8.80
CA THR A 220 -1.74 -0.25 -9.66
C THR A 220 -0.52 -0.52 -8.78
N ILE A 221 0.22 -1.57 -9.11
CA ILE A 221 1.48 -1.94 -8.47
C ILE A 221 2.52 -1.95 -9.57
N THR A 222 3.51 -1.08 -9.44
CA THR A 222 4.63 -0.99 -10.39
C THR A 222 5.94 -1.08 -9.62
N GLY A 223 6.96 -1.69 -10.20
CA GLY A 223 8.25 -1.82 -9.54
C GLY A 223 9.43 -1.67 -10.47
N SER A 224 10.62 -1.97 -9.96
CA SER A 224 11.85 -2.11 -10.74
C SER A 224 12.52 -3.46 -10.45
N GLY A 225 11.71 -4.52 -10.34
CA GLY A 225 12.10 -5.85 -9.84
C GLY A 225 11.13 -6.38 -8.78
N GLY A 226 11.54 -7.41 -8.03
CA GLY A 226 10.77 -7.94 -6.90
C GLY A 226 9.50 -8.73 -7.28
N VAL A 227 8.55 -8.79 -6.34
CA VAL A 227 7.31 -9.57 -6.48
C VAL A 227 6.09 -8.64 -6.46
N GLY A 228 5.16 -8.79 -7.41
CA GLY A 228 3.92 -8.00 -7.42
C GLY A 228 2.99 -8.39 -6.28
N ALA A 229 2.64 -9.66 -6.20
CA ALA A 229 1.84 -10.24 -5.12
C ALA A 229 2.43 -11.56 -4.61
N GLU A 230 2.52 -11.71 -3.29
CA GLU A 230 3.10 -12.89 -2.63
C GLU A 230 2.14 -13.48 -1.61
N MET A 231 1.81 -14.75 -1.80
CA MET A 231 0.96 -15.54 -0.92
C MET A 231 1.81 -16.58 -0.19
N MET A 232 2.02 -16.34 1.11
CA MET A 232 2.79 -17.21 2.00
C MET A 232 2.05 -17.60 3.29
N GLY A 233 0.83 -17.07 3.48
CA GLY A 233 -0.09 -17.46 4.55
C GLY A 233 -1.02 -18.62 4.17
N GLU A 234 -1.83 -19.09 5.12
CA GLU A 234 -2.79 -20.20 4.90
C GLU A 234 -4.17 -19.73 4.41
N GLY A 235 -4.40 -18.42 4.41
CA GLY A 235 -5.67 -17.80 4.04
C GLY A 235 -5.91 -17.63 2.53
N THR A 236 -6.83 -16.72 2.20
CA THR A 236 -7.09 -16.32 0.80
C THR A 236 -6.71 -14.85 0.58
N LEU A 237 -5.93 -14.57 -0.44
CA LEU A 237 -5.72 -13.23 -0.98
C LEU A 237 -6.48 -13.10 -2.30
N MET A 238 -7.35 -12.09 -2.40
CA MET A 238 -8.09 -11.76 -3.61
C MET A 238 -7.58 -10.44 -4.19
N LEU A 239 -7.14 -10.48 -5.45
CA LEU A 239 -6.81 -9.31 -6.24
C LEU A 239 -7.95 -9.06 -7.24
N ASN A 240 -8.64 -7.93 -7.09
CA ASN A 240 -9.75 -7.56 -7.97
C ASN A 240 -9.42 -6.28 -8.73
N MET A 241 -9.36 -6.35 -10.05
CA MET A 241 -8.99 -5.22 -10.92
C MET A 241 -7.64 -4.59 -10.56
N VAL A 242 -6.68 -5.42 -10.14
CA VAL A 242 -5.32 -4.98 -9.79
C VAL A 242 -4.41 -5.10 -11.00
N LYS A 243 -3.60 -4.07 -11.26
CA LYS A 243 -2.60 -4.06 -12.34
C LYS A 243 -1.20 -4.14 -11.74
N ILE A 244 -0.49 -5.23 -11.99
CA ILE A 244 0.91 -5.43 -11.59
C ILE A 244 1.79 -5.29 -12.84
N SER A 245 2.87 -4.51 -12.76
CA SER A 245 3.81 -4.33 -13.86
C SER A 245 5.24 -4.05 -13.40
N GLN A 246 6.21 -4.23 -14.30
CA GLN A 246 7.63 -3.92 -14.08
C GLN A 246 8.28 -4.63 -12.87
N VAL A 247 7.72 -5.78 -12.47
CA VAL A 247 8.27 -6.67 -11.44
C VAL A 247 9.04 -7.83 -12.06
N GLN A 248 9.89 -8.50 -11.26
CA GLN A 248 10.58 -9.73 -11.69
C GLN A 248 9.60 -10.91 -11.69
N MET A 249 8.69 -10.93 -10.72
CA MET A 249 7.67 -11.97 -10.60
C MET A 249 6.31 -11.32 -10.36
N GLY A 250 5.34 -11.63 -11.19
CA GLY A 250 4.02 -11.01 -11.11
C GLY A 250 3.28 -11.47 -9.86
N ALA A 251 3.12 -12.78 -9.71
CA ALA A 251 2.55 -13.42 -8.54
C ALA A 251 3.41 -14.61 -8.07
N ARG A 252 3.56 -14.77 -6.76
CA ARG A 252 4.14 -15.95 -6.13
C ARG A 252 3.15 -16.57 -5.16
N VAL A 253 2.88 -17.85 -5.31
CA VAL A 253 2.05 -18.64 -4.40
C VAL A 253 2.87 -19.80 -3.87
N SER A 254 3.06 -19.80 -2.56
CA SER A 254 3.77 -20.86 -1.83
C SER A 254 2.88 -21.58 -0.82
N LYS A 255 1.79 -20.92 -0.37
CA LYS A 255 0.79 -21.43 0.56
C LYS A 255 -0.57 -20.77 0.29
N GLY A 256 -1.62 -21.31 0.91
CA GLY A 256 -2.96 -20.74 0.87
C GLY A 256 -3.50 -20.57 -0.54
N LYS A 257 -4.36 -19.57 -0.74
CA LYS A 257 -5.05 -19.34 -2.02
C LYS A 257 -4.88 -17.89 -2.50
N LEU A 258 -4.46 -17.71 -3.74
CA LEU A 258 -4.48 -16.43 -4.45
C LEU A 258 -5.56 -16.47 -5.53
N THR A 259 -6.55 -15.60 -5.44
CA THR A 259 -7.59 -15.41 -6.46
C THR A 259 -7.39 -14.10 -7.18
N VAL A 260 -7.42 -14.12 -8.51
CA VAL A 260 -7.23 -12.94 -9.37
C VAL A 260 -8.47 -12.79 -10.24
N MET A 261 -9.17 -11.67 -10.10
CA MET A 261 -10.38 -11.34 -10.86
C MET A 261 -10.18 -10.03 -11.61
N GLY A 262 -10.03 -10.13 -12.93
CA GLY A 262 -9.68 -8.98 -13.77
C GLY A 262 -8.30 -8.38 -13.47
N GLY A 263 -7.96 -7.29 -14.16
CA GLY A 263 -6.65 -6.66 -14.04
C GLY A 263 -5.55 -7.40 -14.81
N GLU A 264 -4.30 -7.21 -14.39
CA GLU A 264 -3.11 -7.67 -15.11
C GLU A 264 -2.00 -8.10 -14.14
N ILE A 265 -1.30 -9.18 -14.46
CA ILE A 265 -0.12 -9.66 -13.74
C ILE A 265 1.05 -9.70 -14.71
N LYS A 266 1.89 -8.66 -14.73
CA LYS A 266 2.96 -8.50 -15.73
C LYS A 266 4.35 -8.47 -15.11
N ALA A 267 5.15 -9.49 -15.42
CA ALA A 267 6.56 -9.59 -15.09
C ALA A 267 7.43 -9.34 -16.33
N ASN A 268 7.69 -8.07 -16.61
CA ASN A 268 8.28 -7.63 -17.89
C ASN A 268 9.81 -7.50 -17.84
N GLY A 269 10.44 -7.77 -16.68
CA GLY A 269 11.90 -7.79 -16.54
C GLY A 269 12.51 -9.03 -17.18
N ALA A 270 13.80 -8.98 -17.54
CA ALA A 270 14.51 -10.15 -18.04
C ALA A 270 14.50 -11.28 -16.99
N GLY A 271 14.18 -12.51 -17.40
CA GLY A 271 13.95 -13.61 -16.44
C GLY A 271 12.58 -13.56 -15.77
N GLY A 272 11.65 -12.75 -16.28
CA GLY A 272 10.35 -12.49 -15.68
C GLY A 272 9.43 -13.70 -15.70
N ILE A 273 8.80 -13.96 -14.56
CA ILE A 273 7.79 -15.03 -14.38
C ILE A 273 6.45 -14.38 -14.08
N GLY A 274 5.44 -14.62 -14.92
CA GLY A 274 4.11 -14.04 -14.72
C GLY A 274 3.49 -14.49 -13.40
N ALA A 275 3.34 -15.79 -13.23
CA ALA A 275 2.93 -16.40 -11.97
C ALA A 275 3.73 -17.68 -11.66
N ASP A 276 4.19 -17.81 -10.41
CA ASP A 276 4.90 -18.97 -9.90
C ASP A 276 4.14 -19.59 -8.73
N VAL A 277 3.70 -20.84 -8.90
CA VAL A 277 2.90 -21.59 -7.94
C VAL A 277 3.67 -22.83 -7.52
N SER A 278 4.46 -22.70 -6.47
CA SER A 278 5.27 -23.81 -5.92
C SER A 278 4.57 -24.56 -4.79
N GLY A 279 3.50 -23.97 -4.25
CA GLY A 279 2.59 -24.54 -3.27
C GLY A 279 1.32 -23.70 -3.20
N GLY A 280 0.27 -24.20 -2.55
CA GLY A 280 -1.02 -23.52 -2.49
C GLY A 280 -1.76 -23.50 -3.83
N VAL A 281 -2.72 -22.59 -3.97
CA VAL A 281 -3.65 -22.52 -5.09
C VAL A 281 -3.65 -21.13 -5.73
N LEU A 282 -3.50 -21.06 -7.05
CA LEU A 282 -3.76 -19.88 -7.86
C LEU A 282 -5.07 -20.07 -8.65
N GLU A 283 -6.03 -19.17 -8.46
CA GLU A 283 -7.25 -19.12 -9.26
C GLU A 283 -7.32 -17.80 -10.03
N VAL A 284 -7.47 -17.91 -11.35
CA VAL A 284 -7.49 -16.76 -12.26
C VAL A 284 -8.81 -16.80 -13.02
N MET A 285 -9.62 -15.76 -12.87
CA MET A 285 -10.97 -15.72 -13.43
C MET A 285 -11.19 -14.46 -14.27
N GLY A 286 -11.83 -14.63 -15.42
CA GLY A 286 -12.23 -13.55 -16.31
C GLY A 286 -11.12 -13.14 -17.27
N ASN A 287 -11.16 -11.89 -17.75
CA ASN A 287 -10.21 -11.38 -18.73
C ASN A 287 -8.90 -10.87 -18.07
N VAL A 288 -8.18 -11.77 -17.39
CA VAL A 288 -6.88 -11.46 -16.78
C VAL A 288 -5.78 -11.74 -17.80
N THR A 289 -4.78 -10.85 -17.87
CA THR A 289 -3.54 -11.10 -18.59
C THR A 289 -2.42 -11.44 -17.62
N ILE A 290 -1.84 -12.63 -17.74
CA ILE A 290 -0.60 -13.02 -17.09
C ILE A 290 0.52 -12.90 -18.12
N MET A 291 1.56 -12.14 -17.82
CA MET A 291 2.70 -11.94 -18.70
C MET A 291 4.01 -12.24 -17.99
N GLY A 292 4.88 -13.01 -18.64
CA GLY A 292 6.25 -13.22 -18.21
C GLY A 292 7.18 -13.37 -19.41
N THR A 293 8.42 -12.88 -19.30
CA THR A 293 9.39 -12.96 -20.41
C THR A 293 9.99 -14.36 -20.56
N THR A 294 10.05 -15.12 -19.47
CA THR A 294 10.64 -16.46 -19.43
C THR A 294 9.57 -17.52 -19.24
N MET A 295 8.65 -17.28 -18.31
CA MET A 295 7.53 -18.18 -18.04
C MET A 295 6.27 -17.38 -17.83
N GLY A 296 5.18 -17.74 -18.50
CA GLY A 296 3.87 -17.16 -18.24
C GLY A 296 3.33 -17.63 -16.89
N LEU A 297 3.08 -18.94 -16.78
CA LEU A 297 2.62 -19.62 -15.57
C LEU A 297 3.52 -20.83 -15.30
N ARG A 298 4.13 -20.85 -14.12
CA ARG A 298 4.88 -22.00 -13.60
C ARG A 298 4.13 -22.62 -12.43
N VAL A 299 3.95 -23.94 -12.46
CA VAL A 299 3.38 -24.71 -11.35
C VAL A 299 4.33 -25.84 -11.00
N ALA A 300 4.70 -25.95 -9.73
CA ALA A 300 5.65 -26.94 -9.23
C ALA A 300 5.22 -27.48 -7.86
N GLY A 301 5.85 -28.57 -7.41
CA GLY A 301 5.65 -29.11 -6.07
C GLY A 301 4.19 -29.53 -5.83
N THR A 302 3.59 -29.01 -4.75
CA THR A 302 2.17 -29.24 -4.40
C THR A 302 1.25 -28.12 -4.90
N GLY A 303 1.77 -27.23 -5.75
CA GLY A 303 1.02 -26.11 -6.31
C GLY A 303 -0.10 -26.55 -7.24
N SER A 304 -1.19 -25.79 -7.26
CA SER A 304 -2.25 -25.94 -8.27
C SER A 304 -2.64 -24.59 -8.84
N ALA A 305 -2.85 -24.52 -10.16
CA ALA A 305 -3.36 -23.33 -10.83
C ALA A 305 -4.59 -23.65 -11.68
N THR A 306 -5.65 -22.87 -11.50
CA THR A 306 -6.83 -22.89 -12.37
C THR A 306 -6.99 -21.54 -13.04
N MET A 307 -7.12 -21.53 -14.36
CA MET A 307 -7.40 -20.34 -15.16
C MET A 307 -8.64 -20.56 -16.02
N VAL A 308 -9.60 -19.64 -15.91
CA VAL A 308 -10.85 -19.64 -16.67
C VAL A 308 -10.94 -18.35 -17.49
N GLY A 309 -10.66 -18.46 -18.79
CA GLY A 309 -10.53 -17.34 -19.72
C GLY A 309 -9.22 -16.55 -19.57
N GLY A 310 -9.11 -15.44 -20.30
CA GLY A 310 -7.94 -14.55 -20.23
C GLY A 310 -6.77 -14.96 -21.12
N LYS A 311 -5.58 -14.40 -20.85
CA LYS A 311 -4.39 -14.56 -21.68
C LYS A 311 -3.15 -14.86 -20.85
N ILE A 312 -2.30 -15.75 -21.37
CA ILE A 312 -0.92 -15.96 -20.94
C ILE A 312 -0.01 -15.49 -22.08
N GLN A 313 0.76 -14.43 -21.85
CA GLN A 313 1.50 -13.75 -22.91
C GLN A 313 3.00 -13.66 -22.61
N GLY A 314 3.82 -14.00 -23.60
CA GLY A 314 5.27 -13.89 -23.50
C GLY A 314 5.81 -12.57 -24.02
N GLY A 315 6.96 -12.17 -23.47
CA GLY A 315 7.65 -10.92 -23.84
C GLY A 315 8.66 -11.05 -24.98
N GLY A 316 8.84 -12.24 -25.57
CA GLY A 316 9.87 -12.48 -26.60
C GLY A 316 9.87 -13.90 -27.17
N SER A 317 10.80 -14.20 -28.08
CA SER A 317 10.85 -15.48 -28.84
C SER A 317 11.37 -16.70 -28.04
N GLY A 318 11.42 -16.63 -26.72
CA GLY A 318 11.94 -17.67 -25.81
C GLY A 318 10.90 -18.16 -24.80
N GLY A 319 11.29 -19.08 -23.93
CA GLY A 319 10.51 -19.46 -22.74
C GLY A 319 9.27 -20.33 -22.98
N TYR A 320 8.48 -20.46 -21.91
CA TYR A 320 7.30 -21.32 -21.81
C TYR A 320 6.06 -20.51 -21.46
N GLY A 321 4.95 -20.76 -22.14
CA GLY A 321 3.66 -20.21 -21.72
C GLY A 321 3.24 -20.78 -20.38
N VAL A 322 3.10 -22.10 -20.32
CA VAL A 322 2.81 -22.85 -19.11
C VAL A 322 3.87 -23.91 -18.89
N ILE A 323 4.40 -24.01 -17.68
CA ILE A 323 5.27 -25.12 -17.28
C ILE A 323 4.73 -25.78 -16.02
N VAL A 324 4.65 -27.10 -16.04
CA VAL A 324 4.27 -27.92 -14.88
C VAL A 324 5.41 -28.86 -14.56
N GLU A 325 5.94 -28.72 -13.34
CA GLU A 325 7.06 -29.47 -12.81
C GLU A 325 6.59 -30.39 -11.66
N SER A 326 7.22 -31.55 -11.52
CA SER A 326 7.01 -32.49 -10.40
C SER A 326 5.58 -33.05 -10.29
N SER A 327 4.77 -32.58 -9.35
CA SER A 327 3.41 -33.05 -9.05
C SER A 327 2.38 -31.92 -9.08
N GLY A 328 2.72 -30.80 -9.73
CA GLY A 328 1.83 -29.66 -9.88
C GLY A 328 0.60 -30.00 -10.72
N ASN A 329 -0.47 -29.23 -10.54
CA ASN A 329 -1.70 -29.43 -11.31
C ASN A 329 -2.14 -28.11 -11.97
N VAL A 330 -2.37 -28.14 -13.28
CA VAL A 330 -2.90 -26.99 -14.02
C VAL A 330 -4.25 -27.34 -14.64
N THR A 331 -5.17 -26.38 -14.64
CA THR A 331 -6.41 -26.46 -15.41
C THR A 331 -6.64 -25.15 -16.16
N LEU A 332 -6.65 -25.23 -17.49
CA LEU A 332 -6.96 -24.09 -18.36
C LEU A 332 -8.29 -24.35 -19.07
N SER A 333 -9.25 -23.46 -18.92
CA SER A 333 -10.58 -23.61 -19.52
C SER A 333 -11.18 -22.26 -19.93
N GLY A 334 -12.33 -22.27 -20.60
CA GLY A 334 -13.01 -21.03 -20.98
C GLY A 334 -12.27 -20.19 -22.03
N GLY A 335 -11.42 -20.81 -22.86
CA GLY A 335 -10.75 -20.14 -23.98
C GLY A 335 -9.48 -19.35 -23.60
N VAL A 336 -8.66 -19.86 -22.67
CA VAL A 336 -7.35 -19.26 -22.35
C VAL A 336 -6.47 -19.19 -23.60
N GLU A 337 -6.00 -17.99 -23.93
CA GLU A 337 -5.05 -17.80 -25.04
C GLU A 337 -3.61 -17.82 -24.53
N ILE A 338 -2.75 -18.64 -25.14
CA ILE A 338 -1.31 -18.65 -24.86
C ILE A 338 -0.57 -18.18 -26.11
N SER A 339 0.23 -17.11 -25.98
CA SER A 339 0.94 -16.53 -27.13
C SER A 339 2.26 -15.86 -26.74
N GLY A 340 3.13 -15.62 -27.73
CA GLY A 340 4.38 -14.88 -27.51
C GLY A 340 5.46 -15.67 -26.77
N PHE A 341 5.40 -17.01 -26.77
CA PHE A 341 6.42 -17.90 -26.22
C PHE A 341 6.97 -18.83 -27.31
N LYS A 342 8.18 -19.37 -27.09
CA LYS A 342 8.73 -20.43 -27.95
C LYS A 342 7.93 -21.72 -27.85
N MET A 343 7.50 -22.07 -26.63
CA MET A 343 6.66 -23.24 -26.36
C MET A 343 5.41 -22.81 -25.59
N GLY A 344 4.24 -23.25 -26.04
CA GLY A 344 2.97 -22.91 -25.38
C GLY A 344 2.82 -23.58 -24.01
N GLY A 345 3.17 -24.86 -23.90
CA GLY A 345 3.09 -25.63 -22.66
C GLY A 345 4.18 -26.70 -22.59
N LEU A 346 4.69 -26.98 -21.39
CA LEU A 346 5.57 -28.11 -21.08
C LEU A 346 5.13 -28.76 -19.76
N CYS A 347 4.94 -30.08 -19.77
CA CYS A 347 4.72 -30.85 -18.56
C CYS A 347 5.91 -31.81 -18.38
N GLU A 348 6.74 -31.56 -17.35
CA GLU A 348 7.85 -32.43 -16.96
C GLU A 348 7.46 -33.38 -15.82
N GLY A 349 6.28 -33.17 -15.22
CA GLY A 349 5.64 -34.00 -14.20
C GLY A 349 4.34 -33.35 -13.70
N GLY A 350 3.39 -34.14 -13.22
CA GLY A 350 2.07 -33.68 -12.78
C GLY A 350 1.01 -33.78 -13.88
N ASP A 351 -0.16 -33.19 -13.65
CA ASP A 351 -1.32 -33.25 -14.56
C ASP A 351 -1.65 -31.85 -15.13
N VAL A 352 -1.98 -31.78 -16.43
CA VAL A 352 -2.35 -30.55 -17.17
C VAL A 352 -3.60 -30.76 -18.01
#